data_AF-A0A067K6R3-F1
#
_entry.id   AF-A0A067K6R3-F1
#
_cell.length_a   1.000
_cell.length_b   1.000
_cell.length_c   1.000
_cell.angle_alpha   90.00
_cell.angle_beta   90.00
_cell.angle_gamma   90.00
#
_symmetry.space_group_name_H-M   'P 1'
#
loop_
_entity.id
_entity.type
_entity.pdbx_description
1 polymer ?
#
loop_
_entity_poly.entity_id
_entity_poly.type
_entity_poly.pdbx_seq_one_letter_code
_entity_poly.pdbx_strand_id
1 'polypeptide(L)'
;MANPTGKQALVLFLIVFMVLMIRSEARVHRKELDSRQLLREMGYTGSKLEYHRRISLLNSDIDRVSPGGPDPEHHSHSPGKAQCLTCIPI
;
A
#
# COMPACT_ATOMS: atom_id res chain seq x y z
N MET A 1 -41.18 -12.73 23.35
CA MET A 1 -40.83 -13.83 24.30
C MET A 1 -39.44 -14.33 23.95
N ALA A 2 -38.46 -14.14 24.84
CA ALA A 2 -37.13 -14.70 24.65
C ALA A 2 -37.19 -16.20 24.91
N ASN A 3 -36.98 -17.03 23.87
CA ASN A 3 -36.92 -18.47 24.10
C ASN A 3 -35.62 -18.78 24.88
N PRO A 4 -35.70 -19.38 26.07
CA PRO A 4 -34.50 -19.71 26.83
C PRO A 4 -33.60 -20.67 26.05
N THR A 5 -34.21 -21.55 25.25
CA THR A 5 -33.54 -22.54 24.39
C THR A 5 -32.72 -21.90 23.26
N GLY A 6 -33.21 -20.82 22.65
CA GLY A 6 -32.50 -20.16 21.55
C GLY A 6 -31.30 -19.35 22.06
N LYS A 7 -31.43 -18.73 23.25
CA LYS A 7 -30.30 -18.08 23.92
C LYS A 7 -29.20 -19.08 24.27
N GLN A 8 -29.57 -20.26 24.77
CA GLN A 8 -28.61 -21.31 25.12
C GLN A 8 -27.91 -21.89 23.89
N ALA A 9 -28.66 -22.13 22.80
CA ALA A 9 -28.10 -22.58 21.52
C ALA A 9 -27.14 -21.53 20.91
N LEU A 10 -27.48 -20.25 20.98
CA LEU A 10 -26.63 -19.16 20.52
C LEU A 10 -25.31 -19.09 21.31
N VAL A 11 -25.37 -19.20 22.64
CA VAL A 11 -24.16 -19.19 23.49
C VAL A 11 -23.25 -20.38 23.16
N LEU A 12 -23.81 -21.58 22.99
CA LEU A 12 -23.03 -22.76 22.58
C LEU A 12 -22.38 -22.58 21.21
N PHE A 13 -23.12 -22.04 20.23
CA PHE A 13 -22.59 -21.75 18.90
C PHE A 13 -21.41 -20.78 18.95
N LEU A 14 -21.53 -19.69 19.71
CA LEU A 14 -20.46 -18.70 19.86
C LEU A 14 -19.20 -19.31 20.51
N ILE A 15 -19.36 -20.15 21.54
CA ILE A 15 -18.22 -20.83 22.19
C ILE A 15 -17.49 -21.73 21.18
N VAL A 16 -18.22 -22.55 20.44
CA VAL A 16 -17.64 -23.44 19.42
C VAL A 16 -16.93 -22.63 18.34
N PHE A 17 -17.56 -21.57 17.84
CA PHE A 17 -16.99 -20.70 16.82
C PHE A 17 -15.68 -20.05 17.29
N MET A 18 -15.63 -19.54 18.52
CA MET A 18 -14.41 -18.93 19.08
C MET A 18 -13.28 -19.95 19.25
N VAL A 19 -13.58 -21.17 19.69
CA VAL A 19 -12.59 -22.26 19.78
C VAL A 19 -12.05 -22.63 18.40
N LEU A 20 -12.92 -22.70 17.38
CA LEU A 20 -12.51 -22.96 16.00
C LEU A 20 -11.63 -21.84 15.45
N MET A 21 -11.95 -20.57 15.75
CA MET A 21 -11.16 -19.42 15.31
C MET A 21 -9.80 -19.33 16.01
N ILE A 22 -9.72 -19.67 17.30
CA ILE A 22 -8.44 -19.74 18.04
C ILE A 22 -7.55 -20.87 17.48
N ARG A 23 -8.15 -22.01 17.12
CA ARG A 23 -7.44 -23.13 16.50
C ARG A 23 -7.11 -22.89 15.02
N SER A 24 -7.87 -22.03 14.34
CA SER A 24 -7.49 -21.53 13.04
C SER A 24 -6.34 -20.54 13.22
N GLU A 25 -5.12 -21.07 13.35
CA GLU A 25 -3.94 -20.28 13.04
C GLU A 25 -4.04 -19.92 11.55
N ALA A 26 -4.65 -18.78 11.25
CA ALA A 26 -4.41 -18.10 10.00
C ALA A 26 -2.93 -17.70 10.06
N ARG A 27 -2.06 -18.59 9.57
CA ARG A 27 -0.67 -18.25 9.28
C ARG A 27 -0.70 -17.19 8.19
N VAL A 28 -0.91 -15.94 8.60
CA VAL A 28 -0.50 -14.75 7.83
C VAL A 28 1.02 -14.71 7.93
N HIS A 29 1.67 -15.72 7.35
CA HIS A 29 3.11 -15.88 7.31
C HIS A 29 3.55 -16.36 5.92
N ARG A 30 2.91 -15.81 4.88
CA ARG A 30 3.25 -16.07 3.48
C ARG A 30 3.12 -14.83 2.57
N LYS A 31 3.41 -13.63 3.08
CA LYS A 31 3.57 -12.43 2.22
C LYS A 31 5.00 -11.91 2.16
N GLU A 32 5.82 -12.21 3.15
CA GLU A 32 7.21 -11.71 3.19
C GLU A 32 8.15 -12.50 2.26
N LEU A 33 7.90 -13.79 2.05
CA LEU A 33 8.69 -14.60 1.11
C LEU A 33 8.30 -14.37 -0.35
N ASP A 34 7.05 -14.01 -0.63
CA ASP A 34 6.54 -13.77 -1.99
C ASP A 34 6.89 -12.37 -2.51
N SER A 35 6.83 -11.33 -1.65
CA SER A 35 7.20 -9.98 -2.05
C SER A 35 8.67 -9.86 -2.47
N ARG A 36 9.58 -10.54 -1.76
CA ARG A 36 11.01 -10.58 -2.14
C ARG A 36 11.24 -11.32 -3.45
N GLN A 37 10.45 -12.35 -3.72
CA GLN A 37 10.50 -13.10 -4.97
C GLN A 37 9.94 -12.28 -6.14
N LEU A 38 8.81 -11.60 -5.96
CA LEU A 38 8.24 -10.66 -6.95
C LEU A 38 9.18 -9.48 -7.24
N LEU A 39 9.81 -8.92 -6.22
CA LEU A 39 10.78 -7.83 -6.39
C LEU A 39 12.00 -8.32 -7.19
N ARG A 40 12.46 -9.56 -6.93
CA ARG A 40 13.52 -10.19 -7.72
C ARG A 40 13.11 -10.43 -9.17
N GLU A 41 11.87 -10.88 -9.40
CA GLU A 41 11.28 -11.07 -10.75
C GLU A 41 11.19 -9.73 -11.51
N MET A 42 10.82 -8.65 -10.83
CA MET A 42 10.81 -7.28 -11.38
C MET A 42 12.22 -6.67 -11.53
N GLY A 43 13.29 -7.44 -11.30
CA GLY A 43 14.67 -7.01 -11.49
C GLY A 43 15.26 -6.18 -10.34
N TYR A 44 14.64 -6.14 -9.16
CA TYR A 44 15.26 -5.54 -7.98
C TYR A 44 16.35 -6.45 -7.44
N THR A 45 17.58 -5.94 -7.43
CA THR A 45 18.72 -6.58 -6.78
C THR A 45 18.63 -6.42 -5.26
N GLY A 46 19.24 -7.35 -4.52
CA GLY A 46 19.23 -7.33 -3.05
C GLY A 46 19.81 -6.03 -2.46
N SER A 47 20.80 -5.43 -3.11
CA SER A 47 21.39 -4.15 -2.72
C SER A 47 20.43 -2.97 -2.88
N LYS A 48 19.64 -2.95 -3.96
CA LYS A 48 18.63 -1.91 -4.21
C LYS A 48 17.47 -2.02 -3.21
N LEU A 49 17.05 -3.25 -2.91
CA LEU A 49 16.02 -3.50 -1.90
C LEU A 49 16.45 -3.05 -0.51
N GLU A 50 17.70 -3.37 -0.12
CA GLU A 50 18.25 -2.96 1.17
C GLU A 50 18.44 -1.44 1.28
N TYR A 51 18.83 -0.80 0.18
CA TYR A 51 18.87 0.66 0.08
C TYR A 51 17.49 1.28 0.33
N HIS A 52 16.44 0.80 -0.36
CA HIS A 52 15.08 1.29 -0.14
C HIS A 52 14.56 1.00 1.27
N ARG A 53 14.90 -0.15 1.86
CA ARG A 53 14.57 -0.48 3.26
C ARG A 53 15.20 0.51 4.24
N ARG A 54 16.49 0.79 4.09
CA ARG A 54 17.24 1.73 4.93
C ARG A 54 16.67 3.14 4.81
N ILE A 55 16.41 3.60 3.59
CA ILE A 55 15.82 4.90 3.31
C ILE A 55 14.39 5.00 3.84
N SER A 56 13.59 3.93 3.79
CA SER A 56 12.25 3.90 4.37
C SER A 56 12.26 4.01 5.90
N LEU A 57 13.21 3.35 6.56
CA LEU A 57 13.37 3.42 8.02
C LEU A 57 13.90 4.78 8.49
N LEU A 58 14.80 5.40 7.72
CA LEU A 58 15.31 6.74 8.02
C LEU A 58 14.26 7.83 7.76
N ASN A 59 13.41 7.66 6.75
CA ASN A 59 12.41 8.65 6.38
C ASN A 59 11.05 8.48 7.09
N SER A 60 10.87 7.48 7.94
CA SER A 60 9.64 7.39 8.75
C SER A 60 9.59 8.48 9.83
N ASP A 61 10.75 9.08 10.14
CA ASP A 61 10.92 10.15 11.13
C ASP A 61 10.97 11.55 10.48
N ILE A 62 10.91 11.62 9.15
CA ILE A 62 10.90 12.87 8.39
C ILE A 62 9.47 13.12 7.94
N ASP A 63 8.88 14.24 8.35
CA ASP A 63 7.57 14.73 7.89
C ASP A 63 7.56 14.80 6.35
N ARG A 64 7.16 13.71 5.69
CA ARG A 64 7.09 13.65 4.24
C ARG A 64 5.84 14.39 3.81
N VAL A 65 6.02 15.65 3.40
CA VAL A 65 5.03 16.33 2.59
C VAL A 65 5.07 15.66 1.21
N SER A 66 4.00 14.96 0.84
CA SER A 66 3.89 14.43 -0.52
C SER A 66 4.01 15.62 -1.49
N PRO A 67 4.88 15.56 -2.51
CA PRO A 67 4.92 16.62 -3.52
C PRO A 67 3.51 16.77 -4.11
N GLY A 68 3.12 18.00 -4.40
CA GLY A 68 1.87 18.28 -5.09
C GLY A 68 1.77 17.42 -6.34
N GLY A 69 0.59 16.86 -6.59
CA GLY A 69 0.34 16.04 -7.78
C GLY A 69 0.67 16.80 -9.07
N PRO A 70 0.72 16.10 -10.21
CA PRO A 70 1.01 16.71 -11.51
C PRO A 70 0.13 17.95 -11.72
N ASP A 71 0.74 19.06 -12.16
CA ASP A 71 0.01 20.29 -12.44
C ASP A 71 -1.09 20.00 -13.49
N PRO A 72 -2.37 20.22 -13.15
CA PRO A 72 -3.50 19.97 -14.06
C PRO A 72 -3.41 20.74 -15.39
N GLU A 73 -2.66 21.85 -15.43
CA GLU A 73 -2.54 22.75 -16.57
C GLU A 73 -1.61 22.24 -17.68
N HIS A 74 -0.95 21.08 -17.52
CA HIS A 74 0.04 20.58 -18.51
C HIS A 74 -0.52 20.20 -19.89
N HIS A 75 -1.84 20.19 -20.11
CA HIS A 75 -2.47 19.78 -21.38
C HIS A 75 -3.16 20.92 -22.16
N SER A 76 -3.10 22.17 -21.71
CA SER A 76 -3.81 23.29 -22.35
C SER A 76 -3.10 23.83 -23.62
N HIS A 77 -1.83 23.47 -23.85
CA HIS A 77 -1.12 23.88 -25.07
C HIS A 77 -1.14 22.78 -26.14
N SER A 78 -1.98 22.97 -27.15
CA SER A 78 -1.84 22.25 -28.43
C SER A 78 -0.50 22.62 -29.09
N PRO A 79 0.23 21.67 -29.72
CA PRO A 79 1.43 21.98 -30.47
C PRO A 79 1.00 22.58 -31.80
N GLY A 80 0.64 23.86 -31.75
CA GLY A 80 0.05 24.60 -32.85
C GLY A 80 0.81 25.88 -33.13
N LYS A 81 1.84 25.73 -33.99
CA LYS A 81 2.54 26.77 -34.75
C LYS A 81 3.68 27.48 -34.02
N ALA A 82 4.89 27.24 -34.56
CA ALA A 82 6.03 28.11 -34.40
C ALA A 82 5.63 29.56 -34.70
N GLN A 83 5.72 30.42 -33.69
CA GLN A 83 5.93 31.84 -33.90
C GLN A 83 7.22 32.19 -33.17
N CYS A 84 8.31 32.07 -33.94
CA CYS A 84 9.46 32.93 -33.78
C CYS A 84 8.94 34.37 -33.74
N LEU A 85 9.15 35.11 -32.64
CA LEU A 85 9.40 36.54 -32.68
C LEU A 85 9.97 37.02 -31.32
N THR A 86 11.24 37.43 -31.38
CA THR A 86 11.84 38.60 -30.71
C THR A 86 12.12 38.60 -29.19
N CYS A 87 13.43 38.48 -28.87
CA CYS A 87 14.30 39.34 -28.04
C CYS A 87 13.80 39.88 -26.67
N ILE A 88 14.53 39.76 -25.54
CA ILE A 88 15.64 40.65 -25.05
C ILE A 88 16.19 40.10 -23.68
N PRO A 89 17.43 40.44 -23.24
CA PRO A 89 18.34 39.60 -22.45
C PRO A 89 18.44 39.97 -20.95
N ILE A 90 19.23 39.17 -20.20
CA ILE A 90 20.01 39.61 -19.03
C ILE A 90 21.47 39.25 -19.31
#